data_AF-A0A2V0NST3-F1
#
_entry.id   AF-A0A2V0NST3-F1
#
_cell.length_a   1.000
_cell.length_b   1.000
_cell.length_c   1.000
_cell.angle_alpha   90.00
_cell.angle_beta   90.00
_cell.angle_gamma   90.00
#
_symmetry.space_group_name_H-M   'P 1'
#
loop_
_entity.id
_entity.type
_entity.pdbx_description
1 polymer ?
#
loop_
_entity_poly.entity_id
_entity_poly.type
_entity_poly.pdbx_seq_one_letter_code
_entity_poly.pdbx_strand_id
1 'polypeptide(L)'
;MARLGAMRGVLAGAAPQLQQQRALARRAALPQRPHACSLLARASYVPGCAGLRQQSLAQAHQQQQQAQPLRGLRSSARCHAAADIEAAPAAKKQRSEQPQQQQQQKKKGGQQQQQGKGGGKASEEAVTPKSEDFSRWYLDVVAKAELADYGPVRGTMVIRPYGYAIWEAIQSYLDARFKETGHQNAYFPQLIPYSFITKEAEHVEGFAPELALVTKGGGKELEEPLVVRPTSETIINHMFAQWVQSYRDLPLLLNQWCNVHRWEMRTRPFVRTLEFLWQEGHTAHATAEEAEEEAMRMIRLYEEFAVTQAAIPVIPGRKSSIESFAGANTTYTIEAMMGDKKALQAGTSHNLGTNFAKAFGTQFIDEAQQPQFVHQTSWGVSTRMIGGVIMAHGDDKGLRLPPNIAPTQVVIVPITKKDTDRASVMAAVDGLMAALKGAGIRAKVDANELKTPGWRYNYWELKGVPVRVEVGPRDVEQGTCVTARRDMPGKEGKQVGIPMEPSTFVPHIQGLLTEVQSALLQQATAFRDANIVDVASYEELKAAVAEGKWARGGWAGSDEQEKQIKEETQATLRCFPFDQPQGPHKCFMTGAPAAEVALFAKSY
;
A
#
# COMPACT_ATOMS: atom_id res chain seq x y z
N MET A 1 -48.94 -12.32 28.25
CA MET A 1 -50.27 -12.94 28.10
C MET A 1 -50.91 -12.39 26.83
N ALA A 2 -51.25 -13.28 25.88
CA ALA A 2 -51.98 -13.08 24.61
C ALA A 2 -51.43 -11.98 23.66
N ARG A 3 -50.97 -12.23 22.43
CA ARG A 3 -51.16 -13.32 21.46
C ARG A 3 -49.87 -13.50 20.66
N LEU A 4 -49.22 -14.65 20.83
CA LEU A 4 -48.19 -15.23 19.97
C LEU A 4 -48.86 -16.48 19.37
N GLY A 5 -49.17 -16.45 18.07
CA GLY A 5 -49.88 -17.56 17.45
C GLY A 5 -50.51 -17.22 16.10
N ALA A 6 -49.68 -17.08 15.06
CA ALA A 6 -50.00 -17.43 13.68
C ALA A 6 -48.73 -17.29 12.83
N MET A 7 -48.48 -18.26 11.94
CA MET A 7 -47.34 -18.37 11.01
C MET A 7 -46.06 -19.05 11.54
N ARG A 8 -46.25 -20.18 12.23
CA ARG A 8 -45.38 -21.35 12.08
C ARG A 8 -46.13 -22.38 11.24
N GLY A 9 -45.69 -22.62 10.00
CA GLY A 9 -46.20 -23.73 9.20
C GLY A 9 -46.28 -23.50 7.70
N VAL A 10 -45.18 -23.14 7.03
CA VAL A 10 -44.86 -23.55 5.64
C VAL A 10 -43.33 -23.55 5.52
N LEU A 11 -42.75 -24.57 4.87
CA LEU A 11 -41.32 -24.80 4.58
C LEU A 11 -40.47 -25.51 5.65
N ALA A 12 -40.96 -26.63 6.17
CA ALA A 12 -40.10 -27.75 6.57
C ALA A 12 -40.23 -28.83 5.50
N GLY A 13 -39.28 -28.91 4.56
CA GLY A 13 -39.31 -29.91 3.50
C GLY A 13 -38.44 -29.59 2.28
N ALA A 14 -37.12 -29.45 2.45
CA ALA A 14 -36.14 -29.53 1.36
C ALA A 14 -34.70 -29.64 1.92
N ALA A 15 -34.41 -30.71 2.66
CA ALA A 15 -33.05 -31.05 3.05
C ALA A 15 -32.92 -32.58 3.20
N PRO A 16 -33.02 -33.32 2.08
CA PRO A 16 -31.94 -34.27 1.78
C PRO A 16 -31.75 -34.43 0.25
N GLN A 17 -31.21 -33.43 -0.43
CA GLN A 17 -30.69 -33.59 -1.81
C GLN A 17 -29.30 -32.96 -2.04
N LEU A 18 -28.75 -32.24 -1.04
CA LEU A 18 -27.43 -31.61 -1.11
C LEU A 18 -26.28 -32.47 -0.56
N GLN A 19 -26.57 -33.63 0.03
CA GLN A 19 -25.54 -34.60 0.45
C GLN A 19 -25.22 -35.69 -0.60
N GLN A 20 -26.03 -35.82 -1.66
CA GLN A 20 -25.79 -36.79 -2.74
C GLN A 20 -24.99 -36.22 -3.93
N GLN A 21 -24.89 -34.91 -4.08
CA GLN A 21 -24.06 -34.28 -5.13
C GLN A 21 -22.58 -34.08 -4.73
N ARG A 22 -22.25 -34.15 -3.43
CA ARG A 22 -20.84 -34.13 -2.96
C ARG A 22 -20.13 -35.48 -3.02
N ALA A 23 -20.85 -36.57 -3.31
CA ALA A 23 -20.30 -37.92 -3.41
C ALA A 23 -19.89 -38.35 -4.84
N LEU A 24 -20.22 -37.56 -5.87
CA LEU A 24 -19.94 -37.89 -7.28
C LEU A 24 -18.76 -37.13 -7.89
N ALA A 25 -18.19 -36.14 -7.19
CA ALA A 25 -17.01 -35.38 -7.65
C ALA A 25 -15.65 -35.93 -7.13
N ARG A 26 -15.62 -37.15 -6.56
CA ARG A 26 -14.39 -37.81 -6.07
C ARG A 26 -14.01 -39.08 -6.85
N ARG A 27 -14.46 -39.23 -8.09
CA ARG A 27 -14.03 -40.31 -8.99
C ARG A 27 -13.65 -39.76 -10.37
N ALA A 28 -12.42 -39.31 -10.49
CA ALA A 28 -11.67 -39.36 -11.75
C ALA A 28 -10.20 -39.60 -11.39
N ALA A 29 -9.78 -40.85 -11.55
CA ALA A 29 -8.42 -41.32 -11.31
C ALA A 29 -7.63 -41.28 -12.62
N LEU A 30 -6.36 -40.87 -12.55
CA LEU A 30 -5.30 -41.19 -13.52
C LEU A 30 -3.99 -41.46 -12.72
N PRO A 31 -3.06 -42.27 -13.28
CA PRO A 31 -2.48 -43.39 -12.54
C PRO A 31 -1.09 -43.12 -11.95
N GLN A 32 -0.79 -43.84 -10.87
CA GLN A 32 0.54 -43.95 -10.28
C GLN A 32 1.48 -44.86 -11.10
N ARG A 33 2.77 -44.50 -11.11
CA ARG A 33 3.88 -45.43 -11.34
C ARG A 33 4.95 -45.25 -10.24
N PRO A 34 5.73 -46.30 -9.92
CA PRO A 34 6.05 -46.63 -8.54
C PRO A 34 7.48 -46.27 -8.08
N HIS A 35 7.63 -46.35 -6.76
CA HIS A 35 8.81 -46.16 -5.92
C HIS A 35 10.00 -47.07 -6.21
N ALA A 36 11.21 -46.53 -5.95
CA ALA A 36 12.28 -47.11 -5.11
C ALA A 36 13.52 -46.18 -5.16
N CYS A 37 14.53 -46.25 -4.31
CA CYS A 37 14.71 -46.44 -2.88
C CYS A 37 16.17 -46.00 -2.59
N SER A 38 16.45 -45.46 -1.41
CA SER A 38 17.73 -45.27 -0.70
C SER A 38 19.05 -45.80 -1.33
N LEU A 39 20.16 -45.08 -1.18
CA LEU A 39 21.30 -45.49 -0.32
C LEU A 39 22.50 -44.52 -0.34
N LEU A 40 23.16 -44.49 0.83
CA LEU A 40 24.41 -43.82 1.20
C LEU A 40 25.67 -44.53 0.66
N ALA A 41 26.79 -43.77 0.55
CA ALA A 41 28.21 -44.12 0.84
C ALA A 41 29.15 -43.45 -0.19
N ARG A 42 29.99 -42.46 0.19
CA ARG A 42 31.35 -42.54 0.76
C ARG A 42 32.41 -43.33 -0.06
N ALA A 43 33.34 -42.54 -0.61
CA ALA A 43 34.81 -42.62 -0.48
C ALA A 43 35.71 -43.23 -1.59
N SER A 44 36.78 -42.45 -1.88
CA SER A 44 38.16 -42.82 -2.28
C SER A 44 38.45 -43.12 -3.78
N TYR A 45 39.59 -42.81 -4.43
CA TYR A 45 40.79 -41.95 -4.24
C TYR A 45 41.69 -42.08 -5.53
N VAL A 46 42.04 -40.96 -6.22
CA VAL A 46 43.39 -40.53 -6.77
C VAL A 46 44.10 -41.32 -7.93
N PRO A 47 45.12 -40.80 -8.71
CA PRO A 47 45.62 -39.44 -9.09
C PRO A 47 45.80 -39.17 -10.61
N GLY A 48 46.07 -37.90 -11.01
CA GLY A 48 47.06 -37.61 -12.07
C GLY A 48 47.01 -36.26 -12.81
N CYS A 49 48.08 -35.48 -12.65
CA CYS A 49 48.60 -34.39 -13.49
C CYS A 49 48.29 -32.92 -13.15
N ALA A 50 49.37 -32.27 -12.69
CA ALA A 50 49.55 -30.86 -12.41
C ALA A 50 49.82 -30.05 -13.69
N GLY A 51 49.48 -28.76 -13.68
CA GLY A 51 50.10 -27.78 -14.57
C GLY A 51 49.23 -26.59 -14.95
N LEU A 52 49.63 -25.42 -14.43
CA LEU A 52 49.53 -24.10 -15.08
C LEU A 52 48.25 -23.28 -14.90
N ARG A 53 48.32 -22.43 -13.86
CA ARG A 53 47.74 -21.08 -13.80
C ARG A 53 48.44 -20.16 -14.82
N GLN A 54 47.71 -19.10 -15.18
CA GLN A 54 48.10 -17.90 -15.95
C GLN A 54 47.90 -18.00 -17.47
N GLN A 55 46.78 -17.44 -17.95
CA GLN A 55 46.70 -16.44 -19.04
C GLN A 55 45.26 -16.39 -19.60
N SER A 56 44.49 -15.36 -19.24
CA SER A 56 43.40 -14.84 -20.10
C SER A 56 42.87 -13.50 -19.58
N LEU A 57 43.78 -12.53 -19.39
CA LEU A 57 43.47 -11.10 -19.33
C LEU A 57 44.17 -10.41 -20.50
N ALA A 58 43.78 -10.77 -21.72
CA ALA A 58 44.27 -10.13 -22.95
C ALA A 58 43.39 -10.51 -24.14
N GLN A 59 42.11 -10.09 -24.17
CA GLN A 59 41.28 -10.20 -25.39
C GLN A 59 40.06 -9.27 -25.46
N ALA A 60 40.11 -8.10 -24.80
CA ALA A 60 39.01 -7.12 -24.87
C ALA A 60 39.46 -5.68 -25.19
N HIS A 61 40.65 -5.52 -25.79
CA HIS A 61 41.16 -4.22 -26.24
C HIS A 61 41.89 -4.35 -27.59
N GLN A 62 41.14 -4.68 -28.65
CA GLN A 62 41.62 -4.45 -30.02
C GLN A 62 40.50 -4.50 -31.07
N GLN A 63 39.42 -3.72 -30.90
CA GLN A 63 38.47 -3.42 -32.00
C GLN A 63 37.93 -1.99 -31.85
N GLN A 64 38.81 -1.02 -31.92
CA GLN A 64 38.48 0.37 -32.24
C GLN A 64 39.69 0.97 -32.93
N GLN A 65 39.69 0.93 -34.27
CA GLN A 65 40.38 1.85 -35.18
C GLN A 65 40.36 1.23 -36.58
N GLN A 66 39.47 1.74 -37.45
CA GLN A 66 39.68 1.96 -38.89
C GLN A 66 38.33 2.27 -39.56
N ALA A 67 38.05 3.55 -39.83
CA ALA A 67 37.28 3.99 -40.98
C ALA A 67 37.41 5.52 -41.12
N GLN A 68 37.92 5.95 -42.28
CA GLN A 68 37.90 7.33 -42.78
C GLN A 68 37.48 7.30 -44.27
N PRO A 69 37.14 8.44 -44.89
CA PRO A 69 35.81 8.70 -45.46
C PRO A 69 35.71 8.49 -46.97
N LEU A 70 34.49 8.34 -47.49
CA LEU A 70 34.19 8.46 -48.93
C LEU A 70 33.14 9.53 -49.20
N ARG A 71 33.51 10.47 -50.07
CA ARG A 71 32.66 11.49 -50.70
C ARG A 71 31.92 10.89 -51.89
N GLY A 72 30.64 11.23 -51.99
CA GLY A 72 29.97 11.56 -53.24
C GLY A 72 29.10 10.47 -53.87
N LEU A 73 27.77 10.69 -53.87
CA LEU A 73 26.96 10.73 -55.09
C LEU A 73 25.55 11.24 -54.78
N ARG A 74 25.09 12.13 -55.67
CA ARG A 74 23.79 12.78 -55.69
C ARG A 74 22.69 11.75 -56.00
N SER A 75 21.54 11.85 -55.35
CA SER A 75 20.27 11.61 -56.03
C SER A 75 19.17 12.48 -55.44
N SER A 76 18.37 13.01 -56.34
CA SER A 76 17.30 13.97 -56.16
C SER A 76 15.98 13.29 -55.82
N ALA A 77 15.25 13.80 -54.83
CA ALA A 77 13.79 13.73 -54.82
C ALA A 77 13.24 15.04 -54.23
N ARG A 78 12.62 15.82 -55.10
CA ARG A 78 11.80 16.98 -54.75
C ARG A 78 10.47 16.46 -54.21
N CYS A 79 10.02 16.99 -53.07
CA CYS A 79 8.60 17.19 -52.81
C CYS A 79 8.41 18.59 -52.23
N HIS A 80 7.64 19.40 -52.96
CA HIS A 80 7.12 20.69 -52.51
C HIS A 80 5.97 20.46 -51.52
N ALA A 81 5.93 21.24 -50.45
CA ALA A 81 4.84 22.18 -50.17
C ALA A 81 5.07 22.81 -48.78
N ALA A 82 5.51 24.07 -48.79
CA ALA A 82 5.39 24.94 -47.63
C ALA A 82 3.96 25.47 -47.56
N ALA A 83 3.38 25.46 -46.36
CA ALA A 83 2.25 26.30 -46.01
C ALA A 83 2.62 27.01 -44.71
N ASP A 84 2.91 28.29 -44.84
CA ASP A 84 3.07 29.24 -43.76
C ASP A 84 1.77 29.33 -42.95
N ILE A 85 1.86 29.24 -41.62
CA ILE A 85 0.84 29.78 -40.72
C ILE A 85 1.55 30.69 -39.73
N GLU A 86 1.19 31.97 -39.83
CA GLU A 86 1.68 33.11 -39.07
C GLU A 86 1.45 32.95 -37.55
N ALA A 87 2.46 33.33 -36.79
CA ALA A 87 2.35 33.52 -35.34
C ALA A 87 1.61 34.84 -35.03
N ALA A 88 0.55 34.75 -34.23
CA ALA A 88 -0.16 35.92 -33.69
C ALA A 88 0.64 36.60 -32.56
N PRO A 89 0.52 37.93 -32.38
CA PRO A 89 1.46 38.72 -31.59
C PRO A 89 1.15 38.74 -30.09
N ALA A 90 2.22 38.81 -29.30
CA ALA A 90 2.18 38.97 -27.84
C ALA A 90 1.60 40.33 -27.42
N ALA A 91 0.58 40.28 -26.55
CA ALA A 91 -0.01 41.45 -25.91
C ALA A 91 0.89 41.98 -24.78
N LYS A 92 1.35 43.24 -24.92
CA LYS A 92 1.97 44.03 -23.86
C LYS A 92 0.90 44.43 -22.83
N LYS A 93 1.11 44.13 -21.55
CA LYS A 93 0.51 44.89 -20.43
C LYS A 93 1.57 45.36 -19.44
N GLN A 94 1.34 46.60 -19.02
CA GLN A 94 2.27 47.55 -18.40
C GLN A 94 2.74 47.11 -17.01
N ARG A 95 4.04 47.30 -16.75
CA ARG A 95 4.62 47.37 -15.40
C ARG A 95 4.41 48.79 -14.86
N SER A 96 3.87 48.88 -13.64
CA SER A 96 3.96 50.07 -12.79
C SER A 96 5.08 49.89 -11.76
N GLU A 97 6.09 50.76 -11.81
CA GLU A 97 7.11 50.98 -10.76
C GLU A 97 6.48 51.84 -9.63
N GLN A 98 6.76 51.69 -8.33
CA GLN A 98 7.99 52.00 -7.55
C GLN A 98 7.66 51.76 -6.03
N PRO A 99 8.57 51.95 -5.04
CA PRO A 99 10.03 51.79 -5.01
C PRO A 99 10.53 50.93 -3.82
N GLN A 100 11.78 50.51 -3.94
CA GLN A 100 12.61 49.96 -2.85
C GLN A 100 12.95 51.04 -1.80
N GLN A 101 12.86 50.68 -0.52
CA GLN A 101 13.71 51.26 0.51
C GLN A 101 14.35 50.16 1.39
N GLN A 102 15.68 50.20 1.36
CA GLN A 102 16.62 49.91 2.46
C GLN A 102 16.86 48.44 2.86
N GLN A 103 17.88 47.87 2.21
CA GLN A 103 18.90 47.10 2.94
C GLN A 103 19.67 48.05 3.88
N GLN A 104 19.71 47.72 5.17
CA GLN A 104 20.93 47.54 5.97
C GLN A 104 20.56 47.46 7.45
N GLN A 105 20.55 46.26 8.02
CA GLN A 105 21.34 46.02 9.23
C GLN A 105 21.75 44.54 9.34
N LYS A 106 23.07 44.42 9.48
CA LYS A 106 23.94 43.25 9.53
C LYS A 106 23.57 42.22 10.61
N LYS A 107 23.86 40.96 10.24
CA LYS A 107 24.68 39.97 10.99
C LYS A 107 24.67 40.06 12.52
N LYS A 108 24.05 39.03 13.14
CA LYS A 108 24.45 38.30 14.37
C LYS A 108 23.34 37.25 14.58
N GLY A 109 23.55 35.94 14.66
CA GLY A 109 24.75 35.11 14.64
C GLY A 109 24.32 33.65 14.40
N GLY A 110 25.25 32.85 13.90
CA GLY A 110 25.17 31.40 14.06
C GLY A 110 25.53 30.98 15.49
N GLN A 111 25.31 29.70 15.75
CA GLN A 111 25.61 28.97 16.99
C GLN A 111 24.73 29.30 18.20
N GLN A 112 23.85 28.37 18.54
CA GLN A 112 23.66 27.97 19.93
C GLN A 112 23.33 26.48 19.99
N GLN A 113 24.39 25.70 20.22
CA GLN A 113 24.34 24.44 20.93
C GLN A 113 24.69 24.73 22.41
N GLN A 114 23.93 24.10 23.30
CA GLN A 114 24.18 23.85 24.73
C GLN A 114 24.19 25.06 25.70
N GLN A 115 23.19 25.14 26.60
CA GLN A 115 23.22 24.51 27.93
C GLN A 115 21.97 24.89 28.74
N GLY A 116 21.28 23.87 29.24
CA GLY A 116 20.28 23.95 30.30
C GLY A 116 20.21 22.59 30.99
N LYS A 117 20.97 22.42 32.07
CA LYS A 117 20.91 21.23 32.95
C LYS A 117 19.77 21.41 33.95
N GLY A 118 18.91 20.40 34.06
CA GLY A 118 18.02 20.24 35.22
C GLY A 118 16.85 19.27 34.99
N GLY A 119 17.09 17.96 35.17
CA GLY A 119 16.05 16.99 35.53
C GLY A 119 15.58 16.03 34.43
N GLY A 120 16.06 14.78 34.49
CA GLY A 120 15.49 13.62 33.79
C GLY A 120 16.28 13.16 32.57
N LYS A 121 17.11 12.12 32.71
CA LYS A 121 17.58 11.30 31.57
C LYS A 121 16.37 10.59 30.97
N ALA A 122 15.67 11.22 30.02
CA ALA A 122 14.84 10.50 29.07
C ALA A 122 15.78 9.81 28.08
N SER A 123 15.68 8.48 27.97
CA SER A 123 16.53 7.63 27.14
C SER A 123 16.47 8.01 25.66
N GLU A 124 17.62 8.21 25.01
CA GLU A 124 17.75 8.41 23.54
C GLU A 124 17.02 7.34 22.70
N GLU A 125 16.66 6.20 23.29
CA GLU A 125 15.98 5.09 22.63
C GLU A 125 14.45 5.24 22.49
N ALA A 126 13.76 6.02 23.34
CA ALA A 126 12.28 6.07 23.35
C ALA A 126 11.68 6.97 22.25
N VAL A 127 10.54 6.58 21.66
CA VAL A 127 9.81 7.41 20.67
C VAL A 127 9.07 8.55 21.40
N THR A 128 8.86 9.69 20.72
CA THR A 128 8.01 10.77 21.26
C THR A 128 6.59 10.25 21.54
N PRO A 129 5.96 10.55 22.68
CA PRO A 129 4.58 10.11 22.95
C PRO A 129 3.59 10.65 21.92
N LYS A 130 2.60 9.84 21.52
CA LYS A 130 1.57 10.22 20.55
C LYS A 130 0.75 11.44 20.98
N SER A 131 0.51 11.56 22.29
CA SER A 131 -0.25 12.65 22.89
C SER A 131 0.49 13.99 22.89
N GLU A 132 1.82 13.97 22.76
CA GLU A 132 2.65 15.18 22.71
C GLU A 132 2.79 15.69 21.27
N ASP A 133 3.26 14.83 20.37
CA ASP A 133 3.40 15.16 18.94
C ASP A 133 3.28 13.90 18.08
N PHE A 134 2.10 13.68 17.51
CA PHE A 134 1.83 12.55 16.62
C PHE A 134 2.69 12.56 15.36
N SER A 135 3.07 13.74 14.85
CA SER A 135 3.92 13.85 13.67
C SER A 135 5.34 13.45 13.98
N ARG A 136 5.88 13.91 15.11
CA ARG A 136 7.20 13.50 15.59
C ARG A 136 7.25 12.02 15.96
N TRP A 137 6.24 11.53 16.69
CA TRP A 137 6.09 10.10 17.03
C TRP A 137 6.20 9.23 15.78
N TYR A 138 5.44 9.54 14.73
CA TYR A 138 5.44 8.76 13.50
C TYR A 138 6.83 8.71 12.86
N LEU A 139 7.53 9.84 12.80
CA LEU A 139 8.88 9.92 12.22
C LEU A 139 9.90 9.16 13.08
N ASP A 140 9.80 9.27 14.41
CA ASP A 140 10.64 8.51 15.33
C ASP A 140 10.42 7.01 15.15
N VAL A 141 9.16 6.56 15.02
CA VAL A 141 8.83 5.14 14.78
C VAL A 141 9.43 4.65 13.46
N VAL A 142 9.22 5.38 12.35
CA VAL A 142 9.76 5.00 11.04
C VAL A 142 11.28 4.85 11.07
N ALA A 143 11.98 5.81 11.68
CA ALA A 143 13.43 5.82 11.76
C ALA A 143 13.96 4.75 12.73
N LYS A 144 13.47 4.73 13.98
CA LYS A 144 13.98 3.87 15.04
C LYS A 144 13.61 2.39 14.85
N ALA A 145 12.47 2.10 14.23
CA ALA A 145 12.13 0.73 13.83
C ALA A 145 12.81 0.29 12.52
N GLU A 146 13.60 1.17 11.89
CA GLU A 146 14.38 0.89 10.69
C GLU A 146 13.52 0.51 9.49
N LEU A 147 12.40 1.22 9.31
CA LEU A 147 11.49 1.01 8.18
C LEU A 147 11.95 1.74 6.92
N ALA A 148 12.33 3.01 7.06
CA ALA A 148 12.83 3.81 5.96
C ALA A 148 13.73 4.94 6.47
N ASP A 149 14.66 5.37 5.61
CA ASP A 149 15.46 6.59 5.79
C ASP A 149 15.06 7.64 4.75
N TYR A 150 15.38 8.91 5.00
CA TYR A 150 15.21 9.95 3.99
C TYR A 150 16.21 9.76 2.85
N GLY A 151 15.72 9.84 1.62
CA GLY A 151 16.58 9.88 0.45
C GLY A 151 17.34 11.21 0.34
N PRO A 152 18.43 11.26 -0.45
CA PRO A 152 19.18 12.50 -0.66
C PRO A 152 18.37 13.54 -1.48
N VAL A 153 17.39 13.08 -2.25
CA VAL A 153 16.45 13.96 -2.95
C VAL A 153 15.30 14.29 -2.00
N ARG A 154 14.96 15.58 -1.88
CA ARG A 154 13.84 16.01 -1.03
C ARG A 154 12.57 15.27 -1.43
N GLY A 155 11.90 14.69 -0.44
CA GLY A 155 10.61 14.03 -0.62
C GLY A 155 10.69 12.56 -1.02
N THR A 156 11.89 12.00 -1.23
CA THR A 156 12.07 10.55 -1.44
C THR A 156 12.46 9.84 -0.15
N MET A 157 12.32 8.52 -0.15
CA MET A 157 12.71 7.65 0.96
C MET A 157 13.48 6.45 0.45
N VAL A 158 14.43 5.97 1.25
CA VAL A 158 15.05 4.66 1.09
C VAL A 158 14.29 3.68 1.98
N ILE A 159 13.50 2.79 1.39
CA ILE A 159 12.78 1.76 2.15
C ILE A 159 13.78 0.70 2.59
N ARG A 160 14.02 0.58 3.89
CA ARG A 160 14.97 -0.39 4.47
C ARG A 160 14.37 -1.80 4.45
N PRO A 161 15.17 -2.86 4.62
CA PRO A 161 14.68 -4.24 4.52
C PRO A 161 13.46 -4.56 5.40
N TYR A 162 13.37 -3.99 6.61
CA TYR A 162 12.23 -4.25 7.49
C TYR A 162 10.93 -3.61 6.97
N GLY A 163 10.99 -2.40 6.41
CA GLY A 163 9.85 -1.75 5.77
C GLY A 163 9.49 -2.38 4.43
N TYR A 164 10.49 -2.77 3.64
CA TYR A 164 10.28 -3.40 2.33
C TYR A 164 9.66 -4.79 2.49
N ALA A 165 10.04 -5.55 3.52
CA ALA A 165 9.40 -6.84 3.80
C ALA A 165 7.89 -6.74 4.12
N ILE A 166 7.43 -5.60 4.65
CA ILE A 166 5.98 -5.34 4.79
C ILE A 166 5.35 -5.12 3.41
N TRP A 167 6.02 -4.36 2.53
CA TRP A 167 5.57 -4.18 1.15
C TRP A 167 5.51 -5.50 0.38
N GLU A 168 6.51 -6.37 0.54
CA GLU A 168 6.53 -7.70 -0.09
C GLU A 168 5.38 -8.59 0.39
N ALA A 169 4.98 -8.49 1.67
CA ALA A 169 3.83 -9.20 2.20
C ALA A 169 2.50 -8.68 1.62
N ILE A 170 2.35 -7.34 1.51
CA ILE A 170 1.20 -6.70 0.84
C ILE A 170 1.13 -7.17 -0.61
N GLN A 171 2.26 -7.08 -1.33
CA GLN A 171 2.38 -7.46 -2.72
C GLN A 171 2.02 -8.93 -2.94
N SER A 172 2.60 -9.83 -2.15
CA SER A 172 2.39 -11.27 -2.31
C SER A 172 0.92 -11.68 -2.13
N TYR A 173 0.23 -11.10 -1.15
CA TYR A 173 -1.19 -11.38 -0.95
C TYR A 173 -2.04 -10.81 -2.09
N LEU A 174 -1.89 -9.52 -2.39
CA LEU A 174 -2.72 -8.86 -3.39
C LEU A 174 -2.50 -9.45 -4.78
N ASP A 175 -1.26 -9.72 -5.17
CA ASP A 175 -0.92 -10.33 -6.45
C ASP A 175 -1.57 -11.71 -6.64
N ALA A 176 -1.61 -12.53 -5.58
CA ALA A 176 -2.32 -13.80 -5.61
C ALA A 176 -3.84 -13.60 -5.80
N ARG A 177 -4.44 -12.66 -5.07
CA ARG A 177 -5.89 -12.36 -5.17
C ARG A 177 -6.25 -11.79 -6.54
N PHE A 178 -5.41 -10.95 -7.15
CA PHE A 178 -5.63 -10.46 -8.52
C PHE A 178 -5.60 -11.61 -9.53
N LYS A 179 -4.63 -12.52 -9.43
CA LYS A 179 -4.56 -13.71 -10.30
C LYS A 179 -5.77 -14.62 -10.16
N GLU A 180 -6.31 -14.78 -8.95
CA GLU A 180 -7.55 -15.55 -8.72
C GLU A 180 -8.78 -14.93 -9.43
N THR A 181 -8.74 -13.63 -9.72
CA THR A 181 -9.78 -12.91 -10.48
C THR A 181 -9.49 -12.80 -11.98
N GLY A 182 -8.45 -13.46 -12.48
CA GLY A 182 -8.11 -13.51 -13.91
C GLY A 182 -7.15 -12.41 -14.40
N HIS A 183 -6.67 -11.54 -13.50
CA HIS A 183 -5.72 -10.48 -13.87
C HIS A 183 -4.34 -11.03 -14.20
N GLN A 184 -3.67 -10.37 -15.15
CA GLN A 184 -2.31 -10.71 -15.58
C GLN A 184 -1.36 -9.54 -15.33
N ASN A 185 -0.18 -9.85 -14.78
CA ASN A 185 0.85 -8.84 -14.58
C ASN A 185 1.52 -8.47 -15.91
N ALA A 186 1.68 -7.17 -16.13
CA ALA A 186 2.43 -6.58 -17.23
C ALA A 186 3.38 -5.50 -16.70
N TYR A 187 4.26 -5.02 -17.57
CA TYR A 187 5.14 -3.89 -17.27
C TYR A 187 5.22 -2.93 -18.46
N PHE A 188 4.85 -1.69 -18.21
CA PHE A 188 4.90 -0.57 -19.13
C PHE A 188 6.08 0.34 -18.76
N PRO A 189 6.71 1.00 -19.76
CA PRO A 189 7.79 1.94 -19.52
C PRO A 189 7.46 3.05 -18.52
N GLN A 190 8.48 3.51 -17.79
CA GLN A 190 8.36 4.62 -16.83
C GLN A 190 8.23 5.98 -17.52
N LEU A 191 8.83 6.13 -18.70
CA LEU A 191 8.85 7.39 -19.46
C LEU A 191 7.70 7.41 -20.45
N ILE A 192 6.85 8.42 -20.36
CA ILE A 192 5.67 8.63 -21.19
C ILE A 192 5.91 9.85 -22.10
N PRO A 193 5.65 9.78 -23.42
CA PRO A 193 5.70 10.96 -24.29
C PRO A 193 4.78 12.07 -23.76
N TYR A 194 5.24 13.32 -23.73
CA TYR A 194 4.42 14.43 -23.24
C TYR A 194 3.11 14.58 -24.05
N SER A 195 3.16 14.30 -25.36
CA SER A 195 2.01 14.29 -26.25
C SER A 195 0.89 13.32 -25.81
N PHE A 196 1.22 12.24 -25.10
CA PHE A 196 0.22 11.30 -24.59
C PHE A 196 -0.53 11.86 -23.40
N ILE A 197 0.16 12.58 -22.52
CA ILE A 197 -0.47 13.25 -21.38
C ILE A 197 -1.49 14.26 -21.88
N THR A 198 -1.15 15.05 -22.92
CA THR A 198 -2.03 16.10 -23.45
C THR A 198 -3.28 15.61 -24.20
N LYS A 199 -3.49 14.30 -24.37
CA LYS A 199 -4.66 13.77 -25.09
C LYS A 199 -5.95 13.79 -24.27
N GLU A 200 -5.87 13.85 -22.96
CA GLU A 200 -7.04 13.90 -22.07
C GLU A 200 -6.96 15.16 -21.20
N ALA A 201 -7.85 16.12 -21.46
CA ALA A 201 -7.76 17.47 -20.92
C ALA A 201 -7.98 17.50 -19.39
N GLU A 202 -8.90 16.69 -18.86
CA GLU A 202 -9.19 16.68 -17.42
C GLU A 202 -8.02 16.08 -16.61
N HIS A 203 -7.39 15.03 -17.14
CA HIS A 203 -6.21 14.37 -16.58
C HIS A 203 -4.99 15.30 -16.62
N VAL A 204 -4.82 16.10 -17.67
CA VAL A 204 -3.74 17.11 -17.73
C VAL A 204 -3.88 18.13 -16.63
N GLU A 205 -5.07 18.71 -16.45
CA GLU A 205 -5.29 19.76 -15.43
C GLU A 205 -5.03 19.26 -14.02
N GLY A 206 -5.39 18.01 -13.73
CA GLY A 206 -5.16 17.37 -12.43
C GLY A 206 -3.67 17.07 -12.13
N PHE A 207 -2.88 16.69 -13.13
CA PHE A 207 -1.49 16.22 -12.93
C PHE A 207 -0.41 17.21 -13.32
N ALA A 208 -0.68 18.22 -14.16
CA ALA A 208 0.32 19.13 -14.69
C ALA A 208 1.27 19.76 -13.64
N PRO A 209 0.80 20.18 -12.44
CA PRO A 209 1.70 20.72 -11.41
C PRO A 209 2.67 19.69 -10.81
N GLU A 210 2.37 18.40 -10.95
CA GLU A 210 3.07 17.29 -10.29
C GLU A 210 4.03 16.54 -11.22
N LEU A 211 4.16 16.92 -12.49
CA LEU A 211 4.95 16.18 -13.48
C LEU A 211 6.46 16.42 -13.33
N ALA A 212 7.24 15.34 -13.35
CA ALA A 212 8.68 15.40 -13.56
C ALA A 212 8.99 15.18 -15.05
N LEU A 213 9.74 16.11 -15.66
CA LEU A 213 10.09 16.06 -17.08
C LEU A 213 11.55 15.68 -17.31
N VAL A 214 11.77 14.80 -18.26
CA VAL A 214 13.06 14.51 -18.87
C VAL A 214 13.12 15.24 -20.21
N THR A 215 13.93 16.30 -20.27
CA THR A 215 14.13 17.12 -21.49
C THR A 215 15.48 16.86 -22.16
N LYS A 216 16.38 16.15 -21.48
CA LYS A 216 17.72 15.81 -21.99
C LYS A 216 18.01 14.33 -21.80
N GLY A 217 18.49 13.66 -22.86
CA GLY A 217 18.91 12.27 -22.84
C GLY A 217 20.25 12.11 -23.58
N GLY A 218 21.19 11.35 -23.00
CA GLY A 218 22.50 11.13 -23.61
C GLY A 218 23.32 12.41 -23.88
N GLY A 219 23.05 13.49 -23.14
CA GLY A 219 23.70 14.80 -23.31
C GLY A 219 23.07 15.71 -24.38
N LYS A 220 22.01 15.28 -25.07
CA LYS A 220 21.28 16.08 -26.05
C LYS A 220 19.88 16.44 -25.55
N GLU A 221 19.36 17.54 -26.04
CA GLU A 221 17.94 17.89 -25.87
C GLU A 221 17.08 16.92 -26.68
N LEU A 222 15.97 16.47 -26.09
CA LEU A 222 15.03 15.55 -26.75
C LEU A 222 14.13 16.34 -27.71
N GLU A 223 13.76 15.73 -28.83
CA GLU A 223 12.79 16.30 -29.77
C GLU A 223 11.41 16.50 -29.11
N GLU A 224 11.03 15.58 -28.24
CA GLU A 224 9.84 15.64 -27.39
C GLU A 224 10.24 15.41 -25.92
N PRO A 225 9.80 16.26 -24.97
CA PRO A 225 9.95 15.98 -23.56
C PRO A 225 9.26 14.66 -23.16
N LEU A 226 9.88 13.91 -22.26
CA LEU A 226 9.29 12.71 -21.67
C LEU A 226 8.87 13.00 -20.24
N VAL A 227 7.75 12.43 -19.82
CA VAL A 227 7.18 12.53 -18.47
C VAL A 227 7.56 11.28 -17.70
N VAL A 228 8.09 11.43 -16.49
CA VAL A 228 8.20 10.30 -15.55
C VAL A 228 6.79 10.02 -15.03
N ARG A 229 6.26 8.81 -15.24
CA ARG A 229 4.85 8.49 -14.97
C ARG A 229 4.36 8.96 -13.59
N PRO A 230 3.33 9.83 -13.52
CA PRO A 230 2.56 10.05 -12.29
C PRO A 230 1.52 8.93 -12.06
N THR A 231 1.16 8.28 -13.15
CA THR A 231 0.26 7.13 -13.32
C THR A 231 0.36 6.65 -14.78
N SER A 232 -0.10 5.44 -15.11
CA SER A 232 0.15 4.81 -16.42
C SER A 232 -1.04 4.80 -17.39
N GLU A 233 -2.17 5.47 -17.10
CA GLU A 233 -3.39 5.42 -17.95
C GLU A 233 -3.07 5.72 -19.42
N THR A 234 -2.30 6.78 -19.70
CA THR A 234 -2.09 7.24 -21.08
C THR A 234 -1.21 6.30 -21.92
N ILE A 235 -0.15 5.73 -21.32
CA ILE A 235 0.69 4.75 -22.01
C ILE A 235 -0.02 3.40 -22.17
N ILE A 236 -0.81 2.99 -21.18
CA ILE A 236 -1.59 1.75 -21.25
C ILE A 236 -2.69 1.88 -22.31
N ASN A 237 -3.40 3.00 -22.36
CA ASN A 237 -4.45 3.24 -23.34
C ASN A 237 -3.93 3.30 -24.78
N HIS A 238 -2.73 3.87 -24.98
CA HIS A 238 -2.06 3.79 -26.27
C HIS A 238 -1.86 2.34 -26.73
N MET A 239 -1.43 1.46 -25.83
CA MET A 239 -1.26 0.04 -26.15
C MET A 239 -2.59 -0.70 -26.29
N PHE A 240 -3.61 -0.37 -25.47
CA PHE A 240 -4.94 -0.95 -25.58
C PHE A 240 -5.55 -0.68 -26.96
N ALA A 241 -5.38 0.53 -27.50
CA ALA A 241 -5.85 0.87 -28.85
C ALA A 241 -5.18 0.03 -29.96
N GLN A 242 -4.01 -0.56 -29.69
CA GLN A 242 -3.33 -1.47 -30.62
C GLN A 242 -3.75 -2.93 -30.40
N TRP A 243 -3.92 -3.35 -29.14
CA TRP A 243 -4.18 -4.74 -28.79
C TRP A 243 -5.64 -5.15 -28.94
N VAL A 244 -6.57 -4.24 -28.64
CA VAL A 244 -8.00 -4.50 -28.73
C VAL A 244 -8.46 -4.22 -30.16
N GLN A 245 -9.02 -5.23 -30.82
CA GLN A 245 -9.56 -5.12 -32.17
C GLN A 245 -11.00 -5.68 -32.25
N SER A 246 -11.30 -6.73 -31.49
CA SER A 246 -12.58 -7.44 -31.48
C SER A 246 -13.07 -7.69 -30.06
N TYR A 247 -14.37 -7.93 -29.90
CA TYR A 247 -14.97 -8.38 -28.63
C TYR A 247 -14.28 -9.62 -28.02
N ARG A 248 -13.56 -10.41 -28.83
CA ARG A 248 -12.80 -11.59 -28.38
C ARG A 248 -11.51 -11.25 -27.63
N ASP A 249 -11.04 -10.02 -27.74
CA ASP A 249 -9.86 -9.54 -27.01
C ASP A 249 -10.25 -9.03 -25.61
N LEU A 250 -11.54 -9.06 -25.27
CA LEU A 250 -12.12 -8.55 -24.03
C LEU A 250 -12.70 -9.71 -23.18
N PRO A 251 -12.70 -9.57 -21.84
CA PRO A 251 -12.10 -8.47 -21.08
C PRO A 251 -10.57 -8.56 -21.05
N LEU A 252 -9.91 -7.41 -21.14
CA LEU A 252 -8.47 -7.29 -20.95
C LEU A 252 -8.21 -6.86 -19.50
N LEU A 253 -7.57 -7.72 -18.71
CA LEU A 253 -7.41 -7.56 -17.27
C LEU A 253 -5.92 -7.47 -16.89
N LEU A 254 -5.37 -6.26 -16.81
CA LEU A 254 -3.95 -6.07 -16.53
C LEU A 254 -3.67 -5.48 -15.16
N ASN A 255 -2.51 -5.86 -14.62
CA ASN A 255 -1.95 -5.32 -13.39
C ASN A 255 -0.47 -4.97 -13.57
N GLN A 256 0.01 -3.93 -12.88
CA GLN A 256 1.43 -3.57 -12.82
C GLN A 256 1.86 -3.23 -11.40
N TRP A 257 2.98 -3.82 -10.96
CA TRP A 257 3.71 -3.41 -9.75
C TRP A 257 4.87 -2.52 -10.15
N CYS A 258 4.90 -1.28 -9.68
CA CYS A 258 5.92 -0.33 -10.09
C CYS A 258 6.10 0.86 -9.14
N ASN A 259 7.00 1.77 -9.49
CA ASN A 259 7.11 3.09 -8.89
C ASN A 259 6.43 4.16 -9.76
N VAL A 260 5.92 5.21 -9.13
CA VAL A 260 5.43 6.44 -9.80
C VAL A 260 6.04 7.69 -9.16
N HIS A 261 5.99 8.80 -9.88
CA HIS A 261 6.52 10.10 -9.44
C HIS A 261 5.44 11.17 -9.46
N ARG A 262 5.23 11.84 -8.32
CA ARG A 262 4.37 13.02 -8.20
C ARG A 262 5.11 14.09 -7.43
N TRP A 263 5.25 15.28 -8.01
CA TRP A 263 6.08 16.36 -7.46
C TRP A 263 5.42 17.05 -6.24
N GLU A 264 5.33 16.30 -5.14
CA GLU A 264 4.62 16.67 -3.93
C GLU A 264 5.41 17.64 -3.04
N MET A 265 4.79 18.75 -2.65
CA MET A 265 5.45 19.82 -1.89
C MET A 265 5.64 19.48 -0.40
N ARG A 266 4.71 18.71 0.16
CA ARG A 266 4.65 18.33 1.58
C ARG A 266 4.68 16.81 1.70
N THR A 267 5.85 16.28 1.99
CA THR A 267 6.09 14.84 2.03
C THR A 267 6.17 14.29 3.45
N ARG A 268 5.70 13.06 3.61
CA ARG A 268 5.82 12.24 4.82
C ARG A 268 6.08 10.80 4.37
N PRO A 269 7.14 10.13 4.87
CA PRO A 269 7.48 8.76 4.46
C PRO A 269 6.25 7.85 4.44
N PHE A 270 6.15 6.98 3.43
CA PHE A 270 5.01 6.10 3.13
C PHE A 270 3.68 6.81 2.81
N VAL A 271 3.27 7.84 3.54
CA VAL A 271 1.95 8.49 3.40
C VAL A 271 1.85 9.35 2.14
N ARG A 272 2.88 10.15 1.86
CA ARG A 272 2.96 11.02 0.68
C ARG A 272 4.43 11.29 0.39
N THR A 273 4.97 10.69 -0.66
CA THR A 273 6.36 10.88 -1.09
C THR A 273 6.40 11.25 -2.57
N LEU A 274 7.51 11.81 -3.01
CA LEU A 274 7.70 12.23 -4.39
C LEU A 274 7.77 11.02 -5.32
N GLU A 275 8.56 10.03 -4.93
CA GLU A 275 8.56 8.68 -5.50
C GLU A 275 7.91 7.71 -4.51
N PHE A 276 7.02 6.85 -4.98
CA PHE A 276 6.46 5.77 -4.17
C PHE A 276 6.23 4.51 -4.99
N LEU A 277 6.31 3.36 -4.30
CA LEU A 277 5.90 2.08 -4.86
C LEU A 277 4.39 1.92 -4.73
N TRP A 278 3.80 1.36 -5.78
CA TRP A 278 2.39 1.05 -5.83
C TRP A 278 2.08 -0.12 -6.76
N GLN A 279 0.81 -0.49 -6.74
CA GLN A 279 0.20 -1.33 -7.73
C GLN A 279 -0.89 -0.52 -8.44
N GLU A 280 -0.95 -0.66 -9.76
CA GLU A 280 -1.99 -0.08 -10.60
C GLU A 280 -2.56 -1.15 -11.55
N GLY A 281 -3.87 -1.36 -11.50
CA GLY A 281 -4.61 -2.27 -12.34
C GLY A 281 -5.39 -1.48 -13.38
N HIS A 282 -5.42 -1.96 -14.61
CA HIS A 282 -6.08 -1.30 -15.74
C HIS A 282 -6.81 -2.34 -16.57
N THR A 283 -8.09 -2.11 -16.82
CA THR A 283 -8.94 -3.08 -17.51
C THR A 283 -9.70 -2.44 -18.66
N ALA A 284 -10.05 -3.25 -19.66
CA ALA A 284 -10.98 -2.89 -20.73
C ALA A 284 -12.05 -3.97 -20.88
N HIS A 285 -13.31 -3.54 -21.01
CA HIS A 285 -14.50 -4.37 -21.02
C HIS A 285 -15.39 -4.00 -22.21
N ALA A 286 -16.25 -4.93 -22.62
CA ALA A 286 -17.17 -4.70 -23.74
C ALA A 286 -18.36 -3.85 -23.30
N THR A 287 -18.76 -3.92 -22.03
CA THR A 287 -19.98 -3.29 -21.51
C THR A 287 -19.72 -2.42 -20.28
N ALA A 288 -20.64 -1.49 -20.01
CA ALA A 288 -20.58 -0.61 -18.83
C ALA A 288 -20.77 -1.41 -17.54
N GLU A 289 -21.62 -2.43 -17.59
CA GLU A 289 -21.96 -3.32 -16.49
C GLU A 289 -20.73 -4.12 -16.03
N GLU A 290 -19.98 -4.71 -16.98
CA GLU A 290 -18.73 -5.42 -16.67
C GLU A 290 -17.68 -4.51 -16.03
N ALA A 291 -17.54 -3.28 -16.52
CA ALA A 291 -16.61 -2.30 -15.96
C ALA A 291 -17.02 -1.88 -14.54
N GLU A 292 -18.31 -1.70 -14.29
CA GLU A 292 -18.83 -1.37 -12.97
C GLU A 292 -18.63 -2.53 -11.98
N GLU A 293 -18.92 -3.76 -12.40
CA GLU A 293 -18.66 -4.97 -11.61
C GLU A 293 -17.18 -5.11 -11.26
N GLU A 294 -16.28 -4.84 -12.20
CA GLU A 294 -14.84 -4.88 -11.97
C GLU A 294 -14.38 -3.80 -10.99
N ALA A 295 -14.84 -2.55 -11.17
CA ALA A 295 -14.49 -1.46 -10.26
C ALA A 295 -14.92 -1.78 -8.81
N MET A 296 -16.14 -2.31 -8.64
CA MET A 296 -16.66 -2.76 -7.35
C MET A 296 -15.93 -3.99 -6.80
N ARG A 297 -15.58 -4.96 -7.65
CA ARG A 297 -14.80 -6.15 -7.24
C ARG A 297 -13.46 -5.75 -6.63
N MET A 298 -12.75 -4.81 -7.27
CA MET A 298 -11.42 -4.41 -6.82
C MET A 298 -11.44 -3.59 -5.54
N ILE A 299 -12.42 -2.70 -5.35
CA ILE A 299 -12.51 -1.98 -4.07
C ILE A 299 -12.86 -2.90 -2.89
N ARG A 300 -13.68 -3.95 -3.13
CA ARG A 300 -13.99 -4.98 -2.13
C ARG A 300 -12.79 -5.88 -1.81
N LEU A 301 -11.94 -6.16 -2.79
CA LEU A 301 -10.67 -6.88 -2.57
C LEU A 301 -9.73 -6.05 -1.70
N TYR A 302 -9.65 -4.74 -1.93
CA TYR A 302 -8.88 -3.85 -1.04
C TYR A 302 -9.48 -3.73 0.36
N GLU A 303 -10.80 -3.71 0.50
CA GLU A 303 -11.48 -3.80 1.80
C GLU A 303 -11.10 -5.09 2.53
N GLU A 304 -11.18 -6.25 1.85
CA GLU A 304 -10.79 -7.55 2.40
C GLU A 304 -9.33 -7.52 2.88
N PHE A 305 -8.41 -6.99 2.07
CA PHE A 305 -7.01 -6.87 2.46
C PHE A 305 -6.85 -6.00 3.73
N ALA A 306 -7.44 -4.80 3.72
CA ALA A 306 -7.30 -3.86 4.84
C ALA A 306 -7.78 -4.47 6.16
N VAL A 307 -8.94 -5.14 6.13
CA VAL A 307 -9.55 -5.75 7.33
C VAL A 307 -8.82 -7.03 7.74
N THR A 308 -8.59 -7.97 6.81
CA THR A 308 -8.11 -9.32 7.16
C THR A 308 -6.59 -9.40 7.29
N GLN A 309 -5.84 -8.64 6.50
CA GLN A 309 -4.37 -8.68 6.50
C GLN A 309 -3.78 -7.55 7.34
N ALA A 310 -4.23 -6.31 7.11
CA ALA A 310 -3.71 -5.14 7.81
C ALA A 310 -4.40 -4.85 9.16
N ALA A 311 -5.48 -5.57 9.49
CA ALA A 311 -6.28 -5.34 10.70
C ALA A 311 -6.78 -3.89 10.82
N ILE A 312 -6.98 -3.18 9.71
CA ILE A 312 -7.47 -1.80 9.66
C ILE A 312 -8.95 -1.82 9.29
N PRO A 313 -9.86 -1.33 10.15
CA PRO A 313 -11.24 -1.13 9.78
C PRO A 313 -11.35 0.04 8.81
N VAL A 314 -11.98 -0.20 7.66
CA VAL A 314 -12.20 0.80 6.63
C VAL A 314 -13.69 1.00 6.37
N ILE A 315 -14.04 2.13 5.78
CA ILE A 315 -15.40 2.41 5.28
C ILE A 315 -15.31 2.47 3.76
N PRO A 316 -15.82 1.46 3.04
CA PRO A 316 -15.88 1.49 1.59
C PRO A 316 -17.03 2.39 1.14
N GLY A 317 -16.82 3.15 0.08
CA GLY A 317 -17.84 4.06 -0.43
C GLY A 317 -17.49 4.71 -1.76
N ARG A 318 -18.42 5.52 -2.25
CA ARG A 318 -18.28 6.33 -3.47
C ARG A 318 -17.80 7.74 -3.13
N LYS A 319 -16.91 8.31 -3.94
CA LYS A 319 -16.49 9.72 -3.83
C LYS A 319 -17.57 10.69 -4.32
N SER A 320 -17.51 11.93 -3.87
CA SER A 320 -18.21 13.04 -4.53
C SER A 320 -17.60 13.30 -5.91
N SER A 321 -18.30 14.08 -6.73
CA SER A 321 -17.79 14.60 -8.01
C SER A 321 -16.42 15.25 -7.83
N ILE A 322 -16.27 16.15 -6.85
CA ILE A 322 -15.04 16.94 -6.68
C ILE A 322 -13.86 16.15 -6.11
N GLU A 323 -14.11 15.07 -5.37
CA GLU A 323 -13.07 14.20 -4.79
C GLU A 323 -12.84 12.92 -5.63
N SER A 324 -13.49 12.81 -6.79
CA SER A 324 -13.26 11.72 -7.76
C SER A 324 -11.98 11.93 -8.56
N PHE A 325 -11.46 10.85 -9.13
CA PHE A 325 -10.31 10.90 -10.03
C PHE A 325 -10.66 11.64 -11.33
N ALA A 326 -9.76 12.50 -11.80
CA ALA A 326 -9.93 13.24 -13.04
C ALA A 326 -10.05 12.26 -14.23
N GLY A 327 -11.14 12.39 -15.00
CA GLY A 327 -11.49 11.47 -16.10
C GLY A 327 -12.27 10.21 -15.68
N ALA A 328 -12.58 10.01 -14.40
CA ALA A 328 -13.44 8.91 -13.95
C ALA A 328 -14.92 9.30 -13.93
N ASN A 329 -15.79 8.36 -14.33
CA ASN A 329 -17.24 8.49 -14.13
C ASN A 329 -17.60 8.34 -12.65
N THR A 330 -17.01 7.34 -11.99
CA THR A 330 -17.22 7.06 -10.58
C THR A 330 -15.90 6.64 -9.94
N THR A 331 -15.60 7.18 -8.76
CA THR A 331 -14.48 6.70 -7.93
C THR A 331 -15.00 6.05 -6.66
N TYR A 332 -14.57 4.82 -6.44
CA TYR A 332 -14.74 4.07 -5.21
C TYR A 332 -13.48 4.13 -4.36
N THR A 333 -13.66 4.07 -3.05
CA THR A 333 -12.57 4.20 -2.09
C THR A 333 -12.82 3.40 -0.83
N ILE A 334 -11.74 3.09 -0.11
CA ILE A 334 -11.76 2.63 1.28
C ILE A 334 -11.11 3.69 2.18
N GLU A 335 -11.89 4.22 3.12
CA GLU A 335 -11.46 5.29 4.03
C GLU A 335 -11.12 4.72 5.41
N ALA A 336 -9.89 4.96 5.88
CA ALA A 336 -9.37 4.47 7.16
C ALA A 336 -9.18 5.62 8.17
N MET A 337 -9.51 5.38 9.44
CA MET A 337 -9.25 6.34 10.53
C MET A 337 -7.90 6.05 11.19
N MET A 338 -7.01 7.04 11.17
CA MET A 338 -5.69 6.95 11.80
C MET A 338 -5.78 7.25 13.30
N GLY A 339 -4.71 6.98 14.06
CA GLY A 339 -4.68 7.21 15.51
C GLY A 339 -4.82 8.68 15.95
N ASP A 340 -4.58 9.64 15.05
CA ASP A 340 -4.88 11.07 15.26
C ASP A 340 -6.26 11.48 14.72
N LYS A 341 -7.12 10.49 14.44
CA LYS A 341 -8.47 10.60 13.89
C LYS A 341 -8.59 11.17 12.48
N LYS A 342 -7.49 11.56 11.83
CA LYS A 342 -7.53 11.98 10.43
C LYS A 342 -7.84 10.80 9.50
N ALA A 343 -8.52 11.10 8.41
CA ALA A 343 -8.83 10.15 7.36
C ALA A 343 -7.63 9.91 6.43
N LEU A 344 -7.42 8.64 6.11
CA LEU A 344 -6.46 8.17 5.12
C LEU A 344 -7.22 7.35 4.08
N GLN A 345 -7.15 7.80 2.82
CA GLN A 345 -7.59 7.02 1.68
C GLN A 345 -6.63 5.82 1.52
N ALA A 346 -7.11 4.60 1.77
CA ALA A 346 -6.29 3.40 1.84
C ALA A 346 -6.24 2.61 0.52
N GLY A 347 -7.09 2.95 -0.46
CA GLY A 347 -7.14 2.37 -1.79
C GLY A 347 -8.28 2.98 -2.61
N THR A 348 -8.17 2.92 -3.94
CA THR A 348 -9.18 3.42 -4.87
C THR A 348 -9.41 2.47 -6.04
N SER A 349 -10.63 2.50 -6.56
CA SER A 349 -11.01 1.85 -7.81
C SER A 349 -11.93 2.78 -8.58
N HIS A 350 -11.70 2.93 -9.87
CA HIS A 350 -12.28 3.95 -10.72
C HIS A 350 -13.00 3.27 -11.87
N ASN A 351 -14.28 3.58 -12.05
CA ASN A 351 -14.97 3.34 -13.32
C ASN A 351 -14.68 4.54 -14.22
N LEU A 352 -13.88 4.34 -15.26
CA LEU A 352 -13.44 5.37 -16.20
C LEU A 352 -14.42 5.56 -17.37
N GLY A 353 -15.46 4.72 -17.45
CA GLY A 353 -16.39 4.70 -18.57
C GLY A 353 -15.66 4.54 -19.90
N THR A 354 -15.98 5.42 -20.85
CA THR A 354 -15.38 5.45 -22.19
C THR A 354 -14.45 6.65 -22.40
N ASN A 355 -14.11 7.39 -21.34
CA ASN A 355 -13.43 8.69 -21.46
C ASN A 355 -12.03 8.54 -22.07
N PHE A 356 -11.21 7.66 -21.50
CA PHE A 356 -9.88 7.35 -22.04
C PHE A 356 -9.95 6.62 -23.38
N ALA A 357 -10.90 5.69 -23.54
CA ALA A 357 -11.12 4.99 -24.80
C ALA A 357 -11.40 5.96 -25.97
N LYS A 358 -12.19 7.01 -25.74
CA LYS A 358 -12.44 8.07 -26.73
C LYS A 358 -11.19 8.91 -27.01
N ALA A 359 -10.45 9.29 -25.98
CA ALA A 359 -9.23 10.10 -26.12
C ALA A 359 -8.12 9.36 -26.89
N PHE A 360 -8.02 8.04 -26.74
CA PHE A 360 -6.99 7.20 -27.37
C PHE A 360 -7.47 6.41 -28.59
N GLY A 361 -8.78 6.44 -28.89
CA GLY A 361 -9.37 5.70 -30.01
C GLY A 361 -9.43 4.19 -29.78
N THR A 362 -9.56 3.74 -28.53
CA THR A 362 -9.63 2.32 -28.17
C THR A 362 -11.02 1.77 -28.49
N GLN A 363 -11.17 1.19 -29.67
CA GLN A 363 -12.41 0.58 -30.17
C GLN A 363 -12.27 -0.93 -30.35
N PHE A 364 -13.40 -1.61 -30.38
CA PHE A 364 -13.50 -3.02 -30.77
C PHE A 364 -14.69 -3.23 -31.71
N ILE A 365 -14.61 -4.26 -32.54
CA ILE A 365 -15.77 -4.72 -33.32
C ILE A 365 -16.60 -5.69 -32.47
N ASP A 366 -17.87 -5.36 -32.25
CA ASP A 366 -18.82 -6.19 -31.50
C ASP A 366 -19.36 -7.38 -32.32
N GLU A 367 -20.18 -8.23 -31.71
CA GLU A 367 -20.79 -9.39 -32.38
C GLU A 367 -21.69 -9.01 -33.57
N ALA A 368 -22.24 -7.80 -33.56
CA ALA A 368 -23.05 -7.23 -34.63
C ALA A 368 -22.21 -6.51 -35.71
N GLN A 369 -20.89 -6.68 -35.68
CA GLN A 369 -19.93 -6.05 -36.60
C GLN A 369 -19.96 -4.52 -36.55
N GLN A 370 -20.33 -3.93 -35.41
CA GLN A 370 -20.29 -2.48 -35.19
C GLN A 370 -19.08 -2.07 -34.35
N PRO A 371 -18.43 -0.94 -34.66
CA PRO A 371 -17.37 -0.39 -33.81
C PRO A 371 -17.96 0.19 -32.52
N GLN A 372 -17.45 -0.26 -31.38
CA GLN A 372 -17.79 0.22 -30.05
C GLN A 372 -16.55 0.70 -29.31
N PHE A 373 -16.69 1.64 -28.37
CA PHE A 373 -15.61 2.00 -27.45
C PHE A 373 -15.60 1.06 -26.25
N VAL A 374 -14.41 0.68 -25.78
CA VAL A 374 -14.28 -0.12 -24.56
C VAL A 374 -14.67 0.68 -23.32
N HIS A 375 -15.22 -0.02 -22.32
CA HIS A 375 -15.45 0.50 -20.98
C HIS A 375 -14.28 0.15 -20.08
N GLN A 376 -13.75 1.10 -19.32
CA GLN A 376 -12.47 0.93 -18.64
C GLN A 376 -12.55 1.12 -17.14
N THR A 377 -11.64 0.45 -16.43
CA THR A 377 -11.40 0.69 -15.01
C THR A 377 -9.92 0.88 -14.73
N SER A 378 -9.62 1.64 -13.68
CA SER A 378 -8.27 1.77 -13.09
C SER A 378 -8.39 1.65 -11.58
N TRP A 379 -7.44 1.00 -10.92
CA TRP A 379 -7.51 0.78 -9.47
C TRP A 379 -6.10 0.64 -8.88
N GLY A 380 -5.91 1.09 -7.64
CA GLY A 380 -4.56 1.14 -7.08
C GLY A 380 -4.47 1.26 -5.56
N VAL A 381 -3.37 0.71 -5.05
CA VAL A 381 -2.89 0.86 -3.67
C VAL A 381 -1.39 1.09 -3.66
N SER A 382 -0.92 1.92 -2.74
CA SER A 382 0.50 2.23 -2.62
C SER A 382 1.06 1.85 -1.26
N THR A 383 2.36 2.07 -1.12
CA THR A 383 3.07 2.04 0.17
C THR A 383 2.44 2.93 1.26
N ARG A 384 1.49 3.80 0.92
CA ARG A 384 0.58 4.48 1.88
C ARG A 384 -0.09 3.52 2.84
N MET A 385 -0.39 2.29 2.42
CA MET A 385 -0.93 1.25 3.30
C MET A 385 0.00 0.95 4.49
N ILE A 386 1.32 0.97 4.30
CA ILE A 386 2.30 0.80 5.38
C ILE A 386 2.19 1.98 6.36
N GLY A 387 2.08 3.20 5.85
CA GLY A 387 1.83 4.38 6.67
C GLY A 387 0.54 4.25 7.51
N GLY A 388 -0.52 3.71 6.90
CA GLY A 388 -1.78 3.40 7.56
C GLY A 388 -1.63 2.41 8.71
N VAL A 389 -0.94 1.29 8.48
CA VAL A 389 -0.66 0.27 9.51
C VAL A 389 0.08 0.87 10.71
N ILE A 390 1.11 1.69 10.45
CA ILE A 390 1.87 2.35 11.51
C ILE A 390 0.95 3.25 12.35
N MET A 391 0.17 4.11 11.70
CA MET A 391 -0.65 5.12 12.37
C MET A 391 -1.89 4.55 13.05
N ALA A 392 -2.46 3.44 12.54
CA ALA A 392 -3.61 2.77 13.12
C ALA A 392 -3.22 2.02 14.41
N HIS A 393 -2.10 1.31 14.40
CA HIS A 393 -1.79 0.33 15.45
C HIS A 393 -0.70 0.76 16.43
N GLY A 394 0.25 1.58 15.99
CA GLY A 394 1.43 1.93 16.79
C GLY A 394 1.08 2.68 18.09
N ASP A 395 1.96 2.55 19.07
CA ASP A 395 1.84 3.13 20.41
C ASP A 395 3.15 3.83 20.85
N ASP A 396 3.22 4.29 22.10
CA ASP A 396 4.39 5.00 22.65
C ASP A 396 5.62 4.08 22.88
N LYS A 397 5.50 2.78 22.63
CA LYS A 397 6.63 1.84 22.59
C LYS A 397 7.15 1.60 21.18
N GLY A 398 6.40 1.98 20.15
CA GLY A 398 6.81 1.88 18.76
C GLY A 398 5.77 1.21 17.86
N LEU A 399 6.24 0.39 16.92
CA LEU A 399 5.37 -0.33 16.00
C LEU A 399 4.54 -1.40 16.72
N ARG A 400 3.36 -1.68 16.16
CA ARG A 400 2.53 -2.86 16.44
C ARG A 400 2.08 -3.42 15.10
N LEU A 401 2.67 -4.52 14.66
CA LEU A 401 2.40 -5.07 13.34
C LEU A 401 1.31 -6.15 13.41
N PRO A 402 0.32 -6.13 12.50
CA PRO A 402 -0.57 -7.27 12.29
C PRO A 402 0.23 -8.51 11.89
N PRO A 403 0.07 -9.65 12.57
CA PRO A 403 0.77 -10.90 12.28
C PRO A 403 0.80 -11.31 10.81
N ASN A 404 -0.27 -11.05 10.05
CA ASN A 404 -0.35 -11.47 8.66
C ASN A 404 0.68 -10.76 7.76
N ILE A 405 1.00 -9.49 8.04
CA ILE A 405 1.97 -8.68 7.28
C ILE A 405 3.30 -8.43 8.01
N ALA A 406 3.46 -8.91 9.25
CA ALA A 406 4.68 -8.72 10.03
C ALA A 406 5.87 -9.49 9.40
N PRO A 407 7.03 -8.85 9.11
CA PRO A 407 8.21 -9.54 8.56
C PRO A 407 8.74 -10.63 9.50
N THR A 408 8.64 -10.39 10.80
CA THR A 408 8.92 -11.36 11.86
C THR A 408 7.68 -11.42 12.74
N GLN A 409 7.04 -12.58 12.79
CA GLN A 409 5.87 -12.87 13.63
C GLN A 409 6.29 -13.23 15.05
N VAL A 410 7.38 -14.01 15.15
CA VAL A 410 7.89 -14.52 16.42
C VAL A 410 9.38 -14.21 16.57
N VAL A 411 9.79 -13.64 17.70
CA VAL A 411 11.21 -13.55 18.05
C VAL A 411 11.53 -14.42 19.26
N ILE A 412 12.50 -15.32 19.13
CA ILE A 412 13.00 -16.16 20.21
C ILE A 412 14.24 -15.49 20.81
N VAL A 413 14.21 -15.21 22.11
CA VAL A 413 15.27 -14.54 22.85
C VAL A 413 15.86 -15.52 23.89
N PRO A 414 16.99 -16.18 23.60
CA PRO A 414 17.71 -16.97 24.58
C PRO A 414 18.24 -16.10 25.73
N ILE A 415 18.08 -16.58 26.95
CA ILE A 415 18.58 -15.97 28.18
C ILE A 415 19.67 -16.86 28.75
N THR A 416 20.93 -16.57 28.42
CA THR A 416 22.10 -17.29 28.93
C THR A 416 22.82 -16.43 29.96
N LYS A 417 22.88 -16.89 31.23
CA LYS A 417 23.61 -16.18 32.30
C LYS A 417 25.03 -16.73 32.52
N LYS A 418 25.24 -18.00 32.19
CA LYS A 418 26.51 -18.72 32.30
C LYS A 418 26.77 -19.43 30.98
N ASP A 419 28.05 -19.54 30.61
CA ASP A 419 28.46 -20.27 29.39
C ASP A 419 28.07 -21.74 29.44
N THR A 420 28.02 -22.33 30.64
CA THR A 420 27.61 -23.72 30.86
C THR A 420 26.18 -24.03 30.39
N ASP A 421 25.30 -23.03 30.45
CA ASP A 421 23.88 -23.21 30.14
C ASP A 421 23.59 -22.93 28.66
N ARG A 422 24.57 -22.41 27.92
CA ARG A 422 24.39 -21.93 26.54
C ARG A 422 24.05 -23.06 25.58
N ALA A 423 24.75 -24.18 25.67
CA ALA A 423 24.55 -25.29 24.74
C ALA A 423 23.13 -25.87 24.85
N SER A 424 22.60 -26.05 26.06
CA SER A 424 21.26 -26.59 26.28
C SER A 424 20.17 -25.61 25.86
N VAL A 425 20.31 -24.32 26.19
CA VAL A 425 19.37 -23.27 25.77
C VAL A 425 19.33 -23.13 24.26
N MET A 426 20.48 -23.09 23.60
CA MET A 426 20.53 -22.95 22.14
C MET A 426 19.96 -24.19 21.43
N ALA A 427 20.19 -25.40 21.95
CA ALA A 427 19.58 -26.62 21.41
C ALA A 427 18.04 -26.58 21.48
N ALA A 428 17.48 -26.10 22.59
CA ALA A 428 16.03 -25.90 22.72
C ALA A 428 15.52 -24.83 21.73
N VAL A 429 16.22 -23.70 21.63
CA VAL A 429 15.88 -22.61 20.68
C VAL A 429 15.91 -23.10 19.23
N ASP A 430 16.90 -23.88 18.84
CA ASP A 430 17.01 -24.45 17.49
C ASP A 430 15.83 -25.40 17.19
N GLY A 431 15.44 -26.21 18.18
CA GLY A 431 14.25 -27.07 18.09
C GLY A 431 12.95 -26.28 17.89
N LEU A 432 12.74 -25.22 18.68
CA LEU A 432 11.58 -24.33 18.54
C LEU A 432 11.59 -23.61 17.18
N MET A 433 12.75 -23.11 16.74
CA MET A 433 12.90 -22.43 15.46
C MET A 433 12.58 -23.39 14.30
N ALA A 434 13.04 -24.64 14.36
CA ALA A 434 12.72 -25.66 13.37
C ALA A 434 11.21 -25.97 13.34
N ALA A 435 10.57 -26.09 14.51
CA ALA A 435 9.13 -26.34 14.62
C ALA A 435 8.31 -25.18 14.02
N LEU A 436 8.64 -23.93 14.35
CA LEU A 436 7.97 -22.74 13.79
C LEU A 436 8.15 -22.65 12.28
N LYS A 437 9.37 -22.87 11.79
CA LYS A 437 9.65 -22.88 10.35
C LYS A 437 8.87 -23.98 9.62
N GLY A 438 8.80 -25.17 10.20
CA GLY A 438 8.00 -26.29 9.67
C GLY A 438 6.50 -25.99 9.59
N ALA A 439 6.01 -25.10 10.45
CA ALA A 439 4.64 -24.61 10.45
C ALA A 439 4.39 -23.35 9.58
N GLY A 440 5.42 -22.88 8.85
CA GLY A 440 5.32 -21.68 8.01
C GLY A 440 5.32 -20.35 8.79
N ILE A 441 5.67 -20.36 10.09
CA ILE A 441 5.71 -19.17 10.93
C ILE A 441 7.03 -18.42 10.73
N ARG A 442 6.94 -17.11 10.45
CA ARG A 442 8.11 -16.24 10.25
C ARG A 442 8.78 -15.92 11.59
N ALA A 443 9.71 -16.77 12.01
CA ALA A 443 10.41 -16.63 13.27
C ALA A 443 11.86 -16.13 13.11
N LYS A 444 12.41 -15.50 14.14
CA LYS A 444 13.82 -15.09 14.22
C LYS A 444 14.38 -15.34 15.60
N VAL A 445 15.65 -15.74 15.68
CA VAL A 445 16.39 -15.84 16.95
C VAL A 445 17.22 -14.58 17.14
N ASP A 446 17.15 -13.97 18.33
CA ASP A 446 18.06 -12.92 18.76
C ASP A 446 18.97 -13.43 19.87
N ALA A 447 20.11 -13.98 19.47
CA ALA A 447 21.16 -14.46 20.36
C ALA A 447 22.28 -13.43 20.60
N ASN A 448 22.02 -12.12 20.43
CA ASN A 448 23.03 -11.09 20.64
C ASN A 448 23.41 -10.97 22.13
N GLU A 449 24.57 -11.52 22.49
CA GLU A 449 25.08 -11.55 23.87
C GLU A 449 25.66 -10.20 24.33
N LEU A 450 26.00 -9.30 23.40
CA LEU A 450 26.47 -7.95 23.74
C LEU A 450 25.36 -7.06 24.30
N LYS A 451 24.09 -7.51 24.22
CA LYS A 451 22.91 -6.78 24.64
C LYS A 451 22.17 -7.55 25.72
N THR A 452 21.78 -6.85 26.78
CA THR A 452 20.99 -7.44 27.86
C THR A 452 19.63 -7.93 27.32
N PRO A 453 19.01 -8.96 27.93
CA PRO A 453 17.67 -9.40 27.54
C PRO A 453 16.66 -8.25 27.52
N GLY A 454 16.69 -7.36 28.52
CA GLY A 454 15.80 -6.19 28.58
C GLY A 454 15.98 -5.23 27.40
N TRP A 455 17.21 -5.01 26.94
CA TRP A 455 17.46 -4.22 25.74
C TRP A 455 16.88 -4.89 24.49
N ARG A 456 17.11 -6.21 24.33
CA ARG A 456 16.55 -7.00 23.22
C ARG A 456 15.02 -6.97 23.22
N TYR A 457 14.38 -7.06 24.39
CA TYR A 457 12.93 -6.94 24.53
C TYR A 457 12.41 -5.60 23.99
N ASN A 458 13.02 -4.50 24.43
CA ASN A 458 12.64 -3.15 23.98
C ASN A 458 12.88 -2.97 22.48
N TYR A 459 13.98 -3.49 21.93
CA TYR A 459 14.28 -3.43 20.50
C TYR A 459 13.19 -4.14 19.66
N TRP A 460 12.79 -5.34 20.05
CA TRP A 460 11.74 -6.08 19.33
C TRP A 460 10.33 -5.55 19.59
N GLU A 461 10.08 -4.94 20.76
CA GLU A 461 8.85 -4.20 21.03
C GLU A 461 8.75 -2.95 20.13
N LEU A 462 9.83 -2.19 19.99
CA LEU A 462 9.93 -1.03 19.09
C LEU A 462 9.69 -1.42 17.62
N LYS A 463 10.24 -2.55 17.19
CA LYS A 463 10.02 -3.09 15.84
C LYS A 463 8.66 -3.75 15.66
N GLY A 464 7.89 -3.92 16.73
CA GLY A 464 6.51 -4.37 16.66
C GLY A 464 6.33 -5.84 16.31
N VAL A 465 7.29 -6.70 16.68
CA VAL A 465 7.15 -8.16 16.51
C VAL A 465 5.99 -8.66 17.36
N PRO A 466 4.98 -9.34 16.77
CA PRO A 466 3.76 -9.73 17.48
C PRO A 466 3.97 -10.56 18.76
N VAL A 467 4.81 -11.58 18.69
CA VAL A 467 5.06 -12.52 19.78
C VAL A 467 6.55 -12.63 20.06
N ARG A 468 6.92 -12.53 21.33
CA ARG A 468 8.27 -12.85 21.81
C ARG A 468 8.23 -14.15 22.61
N VAL A 469 9.21 -15.01 22.40
CA VAL A 469 9.44 -16.25 23.15
C VAL A 469 10.73 -16.08 23.93
N GLU A 470 10.70 -16.29 25.23
CA GLU A 470 11.86 -16.20 26.12
C GLU A 470 12.23 -17.62 26.57
N VAL A 471 13.51 -17.99 26.42
CA VAL A 471 14.02 -19.33 26.77
C VAL A 471 15.26 -19.20 27.63
N GLY A 472 15.17 -19.58 28.89
CA GLY A 472 16.29 -19.63 29.83
C GLY A 472 16.56 -21.04 30.37
N PRO A 473 17.60 -21.22 31.21
CA PRO A 473 18.03 -22.54 31.66
C PRO A 473 16.96 -23.26 32.48
N ARG A 474 16.24 -22.52 33.33
CA ARG A 474 15.12 -23.05 34.13
C ARG A 474 13.96 -23.52 33.26
N ASP A 475 13.71 -22.81 32.16
CA ASP A 475 12.63 -23.15 31.24
C ASP A 475 12.99 -24.45 30.50
N VAL A 476 14.25 -24.60 30.10
CA VAL A 476 14.78 -25.84 29.50
C VAL A 476 14.71 -27.03 30.46
N GLU A 477 15.11 -26.87 31.72
CA GLU A 477 14.99 -27.92 32.75
C GLU A 477 13.54 -28.40 32.93
N GLN A 478 12.57 -27.50 32.74
CA GLN A 478 11.15 -27.78 32.88
C GLN A 478 10.47 -28.18 31.56
N GLY A 479 11.19 -28.15 30.43
CA GLY A 479 10.60 -28.38 29.10
C GLY A 479 9.58 -27.32 28.69
N THR A 480 9.68 -26.10 29.21
CA THR A 480 8.74 -25.00 28.97
C THR A 480 9.44 -23.73 28.46
N CYS A 481 8.67 -22.69 28.13
CA CYS A 481 9.13 -21.37 27.76
C CYS A 481 8.14 -20.28 28.22
N VAL A 482 8.52 -19.01 28.07
CA VAL A 482 7.64 -17.86 28.28
C VAL A 482 7.26 -17.26 26.93
N THR A 483 6.00 -16.91 26.75
CA THR A 483 5.52 -16.14 25.60
C THR A 483 5.05 -14.76 26.04
N ALA A 484 5.29 -13.74 25.22
CA ALA A 484 4.89 -12.36 25.49
C ALA A 484 4.29 -11.73 24.23
N ARG A 485 3.12 -11.10 24.38
CA ARG A 485 2.40 -10.41 23.31
C ARG A 485 2.77 -8.94 23.19
N ARG A 486 2.92 -8.43 21.98
CA ARG A 486 3.26 -7.02 21.73
C ARG A 486 2.08 -6.06 21.87
N ASP A 487 0.87 -6.52 21.53
CA ASP A 487 -0.37 -5.74 21.66
C ASP A 487 -0.85 -5.59 23.11
N MET A 488 -0.34 -6.41 24.02
CA MET A 488 -0.62 -6.39 25.46
C MET A 488 0.69 -6.35 26.27
N PRO A 489 1.38 -5.20 26.34
CA PRO A 489 2.65 -5.11 27.05
C PRO A 489 2.48 -5.35 28.56
N GLY A 490 3.53 -5.87 29.19
CA GLY A 490 3.56 -6.06 30.65
C GLY A 490 3.21 -7.49 31.08
N LYS A 491 2.69 -7.64 32.30
CA LYS A 491 2.37 -8.97 32.87
C LYS A 491 1.17 -9.63 32.20
N GLU A 492 0.20 -8.84 31.75
CA GLU A 492 -1.07 -9.35 31.21
C GLU A 492 -0.91 -10.10 29.88
N GLY A 493 0.00 -9.64 29.02
CA GLY A 493 0.32 -10.35 27.77
C GLY A 493 1.43 -11.40 27.90
N LYS A 494 1.90 -11.71 29.13
CA LYS A 494 2.93 -12.73 29.38
C LYS A 494 2.30 -14.02 29.89
N GLN A 495 2.71 -15.14 29.31
CA GLN A 495 2.34 -16.48 29.74
C GLN A 495 3.59 -17.31 30.01
N VAL A 496 3.66 -17.93 31.18
CA VAL A 496 4.81 -18.69 31.67
C VAL A 496 4.46 -20.17 31.73
N GLY A 497 5.44 -21.05 31.52
CA GLY A 497 5.26 -22.50 31.61
C GLY A 497 4.63 -23.12 30.35
N ILE A 498 4.81 -22.49 29.19
CA ILE A 498 4.30 -23.00 27.91
C ILE A 498 5.16 -24.18 27.46
N PRO A 499 4.61 -25.40 27.28
CA PRO A 499 5.40 -26.55 26.84
C PRO A 499 6.12 -26.30 25.52
N MET A 500 7.40 -26.68 25.44
CA MET A 500 8.22 -26.55 24.24
C MET A 500 8.01 -27.68 23.21
N GLU A 501 7.25 -28.72 23.59
CA GLU A 501 6.95 -29.84 22.70
C GLU A 501 6.22 -29.33 21.44
N PRO A 502 6.72 -29.62 20.22
CA PRO A 502 6.19 -29.02 18.98
C PRO A 502 4.68 -29.17 18.78
N SER A 503 4.11 -30.31 19.19
CA SER A 503 2.68 -30.60 19.09
C SER A 503 1.79 -29.66 19.92
N THR A 504 2.36 -29.01 20.94
CA THR A 504 1.66 -28.04 21.81
C THR A 504 2.13 -26.61 21.50
N PHE A 505 3.43 -26.41 21.33
CA PHE A 505 4.03 -25.10 21.12
C PHE A 505 3.55 -24.43 19.82
N VAL A 506 3.50 -25.17 18.70
CA VAL A 506 3.12 -24.59 17.41
C VAL A 506 1.65 -24.14 17.41
N PRO A 507 0.66 -24.96 17.80
CA PRO A 507 -0.73 -24.51 17.92
C PRO A 507 -0.90 -23.33 18.87
N HIS A 508 -0.15 -23.31 19.98
CA HIS A 508 -0.17 -22.17 20.92
C HIS A 508 0.25 -20.87 20.25
N ILE A 509 1.38 -20.87 19.53
CA ILE A 509 1.86 -19.69 18.82
C ILE A 509 0.90 -19.27 17.71
N GLN A 510 0.31 -20.21 16.96
CA GLN A 510 -0.72 -19.92 15.94
C GLN A 510 -1.96 -19.26 16.57
N GLY A 511 -2.39 -19.76 17.73
CA GLY A 511 -3.45 -19.16 18.54
C GLY A 511 -3.12 -17.72 18.92
N LEU A 512 -1.94 -17.48 19.49
CA LEU A 512 -1.50 -16.13 19.86
C LEU A 512 -1.46 -15.18 18.65
N LEU A 513 -0.94 -15.60 17.50
CA LEU A 513 -0.93 -14.76 16.29
C LEU A 513 -2.35 -14.44 15.82
N THR A 514 -3.28 -15.39 15.90
CA THR A 514 -4.70 -15.17 15.56
C THR A 514 -5.36 -14.19 16.53
N GLU A 515 -5.09 -14.33 17.83
CA GLU A 515 -5.58 -13.44 18.87
C GLU A 515 -5.05 -12.01 18.69
N VAL A 516 -3.76 -11.84 18.40
CA VAL A 516 -3.14 -10.53 18.17
C VAL A 516 -3.77 -9.85 16.94
N GLN A 517 -3.93 -10.58 15.83
CA GLN A 517 -4.58 -10.05 14.61
C GLN A 517 -6.01 -9.56 14.92
N SER A 518 -6.78 -10.37 15.64
CA SER A 518 -8.17 -10.07 16.00
C SER A 518 -8.26 -8.90 16.98
N ALA A 519 -7.38 -8.85 17.98
CA ALA A 519 -7.34 -7.78 18.98
C ALA A 519 -6.99 -6.43 18.35
N LEU A 520 -6.04 -6.37 17.42
CA LEU A 520 -5.70 -5.15 16.68
C LEU A 520 -6.90 -4.62 15.90
N LEU A 521 -7.60 -5.49 15.16
CA LEU A 521 -8.78 -5.11 14.39
C LEU A 521 -9.90 -4.62 15.32
N GLN A 522 -10.16 -5.33 16.43
CA GLN A 522 -11.20 -4.96 17.39
C GLN A 522 -10.91 -3.60 18.03
N GLN A 523 -9.67 -3.36 18.46
CA GLN A 523 -9.26 -2.08 19.06
C GLN A 523 -9.40 -0.93 18.07
N ALA A 524 -8.93 -1.10 16.84
CA ALA A 524 -9.05 -0.08 15.81
C ALA A 524 -10.52 0.17 15.43
N THR A 525 -11.36 -0.87 15.41
CA THR A 525 -12.80 -0.76 15.11
C THR A 525 -13.52 0.02 16.19
N ALA A 526 -13.30 -0.34 17.46
CA ALA A 526 -13.86 0.39 18.59
C ALA A 526 -13.41 1.86 18.61
N PHE A 527 -12.15 2.13 18.28
CA PHE A 527 -11.65 3.50 18.16
C PHE A 527 -12.34 4.27 17.04
N ARG A 528 -12.46 3.69 15.84
CA ARG A 528 -13.16 4.30 14.71
C ARG A 528 -14.62 4.62 15.08
N ASP A 529 -15.35 3.63 15.57
CA ASP A 529 -16.78 3.74 15.84
C ASP A 529 -17.06 4.76 16.95
N ALA A 530 -16.20 4.85 17.97
CA ALA A 530 -16.31 5.87 19.01
C ALA A 530 -15.99 7.30 18.54
N ASN A 531 -15.39 7.46 17.35
CA ASN A 531 -14.98 8.76 16.78
C ASN A 531 -15.73 9.12 15.49
N ILE A 532 -16.75 8.35 15.10
CA ILE A 532 -17.74 8.74 14.09
C ILE A 532 -18.99 9.21 14.82
N VAL A 533 -19.48 10.40 14.50
CA VAL A 533 -20.69 10.96 15.09
C VAL A 533 -21.70 11.34 14.01
N ASP A 534 -22.97 11.07 14.29
CA ASP A 534 -24.07 11.51 13.44
C ASP A 534 -24.34 12.99 13.67
N VAL A 535 -24.53 13.74 12.57
CA VAL A 535 -24.79 15.19 12.59
C VAL A 535 -26.05 15.52 11.80
N ALA A 536 -26.85 16.45 12.32
CA ALA A 536 -28.09 16.93 11.72
C ALA A 536 -28.03 18.39 11.27
N SER A 537 -26.96 19.12 11.59
CA SER A 537 -26.76 20.52 11.22
C SER A 537 -25.30 20.84 10.87
N TYR A 538 -25.08 21.92 10.13
CA TYR A 538 -23.72 22.36 9.78
C TYR A 538 -22.89 22.75 11.02
N GLU A 539 -23.52 23.28 12.06
CA GLU A 539 -22.85 23.60 13.33
C GLU A 539 -22.39 22.34 14.07
N GLU A 540 -23.19 21.26 14.06
CA GLU A 540 -22.77 19.97 14.59
C GLU A 540 -21.59 19.37 13.82
N LEU A 541 -21.56 19.53 12.49
CA LEU A 541 -20.39 19.14 11.69
C LEU A 541 -19.15 19.94 12.11
N LYS A 542 -19.25 21.26 12.26
CA LYS A 542 -18.14 22.11 12.71
C LYS A 542 -17.61 21.66 14.08
N ALA A 543 -18.52 21.39 15.02
CA ALA A 543 -18.17 20.92 16.36
C ALA A 543 -17.45 19.56 16.31
N ALA A 544 -17.99 18.58 15.56
CA ALA A 544 -17.38 17.27 15.38
C ALA A 544 -15.96 17.36 14.78
N VAL A 545 -15.79 18.15 13.72
CA VAL A 545 -14.51 18.34 13.03
C VAL A 545 -13.49 19.07 13.91
N ALA A 546 -13.93 20.01 14.75
CA ALA A 546 -13.06 20.69 15.72
C ALA A 546 -12.51 19.72 16.78
N GLU A 547 -13.28 18.72 17.19
CA GLU A 547 -12.83 17.62 18.07
C GLU A 547 -12.00 16.54 17.34
N GLY A 548 -11.79 16.71 16.03
CA GLY A 548 -11.10 15.76 15.16
C GLY A 548 -11.92 14.51 14.83
N LYS A 549 -13.22 14.47 15.16
CA LYS A 549 -14.11 13.36 14.86
C LYS A 549 -14.54 13.37 13.39
N TRP A 550 -15.04 12.24 12.93
CA TRP A 550 -15.69 12.12 11.63
C TRP A 550 -17.17 12.42 11.78
N ALA A 551 -17.71 13.26 10.90
CA ALA A 551 -19.11 13.63 10.88
C ALA A 551 -19.85 12.81 9.81
N ARG A 552 -20.93 12.13 10.18
CA ARG A 552 -21.80 11.38 9.27
C ARG A 552 -23.18 12.03 9.26
N GLY A 553 -23.71 12.36 8.09
CA GLY A 553 -25.02 12.99 8.02
C GLY A 553 -25.58 13.01 6.61
N GLY A 554 -26.89 13.24 6.49
CA GLY A 554 -27.54 13.39 5.19
C GLY A 554 -26.85 14.48 4.36
N TRP A 555 -26.63 14.22 3.08
CA TRP A 555 -25.99 15.17 2.18
C TRP A 555 -26.73 15.27 0.85
N ALA A 556 -27.09 16.51 0.49
CA ALA A 556 -27.65 16.90 -0.80
C ALA A 556 -27.10 18.28 -1.22
N GLY A 557 -25.90 18.62 -0.73
CA GLY A 557 -25.27 19.90 -1.03
C GLY A 557 -24.62 19.92 -2.40
N SER A 558 -24.39 21.13 -2.94
CA SER A 558 -23.67 21.33 -4.20
C SER A 558 -22.15 21.26 -4.04
N ASP A 559 -21.44 21.20 -5.16
CA ASP A 559 -19.96 21.25 -5.20
C ASP A 559 -19.41 22.52 -4.51
N GLU A 560 -20.10 23.67 -4.65
CA GLU A 560 -19.73 24.92 -3.97
C GLU A 560 -19.86 24.79 -2.45
N GLN A 561 -20.89 24.10 -1.96
CA GLN A 561 -21.10 23.88 -0.54
C GLN A 561 -20.10 22.88 0.03
N GLU A 562 -19.71 21.86 -0.74
CA GLU A 562 -18.62 20.96 -0.34
C GLU A 562 -17.28 21.70 -0.23
N LYS A 563 -16.98 22.59 -1.19
CA LYS A 563 -15.80 23.49 -1.14
C LYS A 563 -15.87 24.44 0.06
N GLN A 564 -17.03 25.01 0.36
CA GLN A 564 -17.24 25.86 1.53
C GLN A 564 -16.90 25.12 2.83
N ILE A 565 -17.36 23.86 2.98
CA ILE A 565 -17.01 23.05 4.16
C ILE A 565 -15.50 22.88 4.30
N LYS A 566 -14.80 22.61 3.19
CA LYS A 566 -13.33 22.48 3.17
C LYS A 566 -12.64 23.76 3.58
N GLU A 567 -13.07 24.91 3.07
CA GLU A 567 -12.49 26.22 3.39
C GLU A 567 -12.69 26.59 4.87
N GLU A 568 -13.90 26.37 5.41
CA GLU A 568 -14.24 26.76 6.78
C GLU A 568 -13.71 25.78 7.84
N THR A 569 -13.61 24.48 7.52
CA THR A 569 -13.37 23.43 8.53
C THR A 569 -12.13 22.59 8.28
N GLN A 570 -11.54 22.66 7.08
CA GLN A 570 -10.50 21.76 6.57
C GLN A 570 -10.92 20.29 6.42
N ALA A 571 -12.19 19.94 6.69
CA ALA A 571 -12.73 18.63 6.40
C ALA A 571 -13.19 18.54 4.93
N THR A 572 -13.02 17.38 4.31
CA THR A 572 -13.58 17.09 2.99
C THR A 572 -14.56 15.92 3.08
N LEU A 573 -15.41 15.79 2.06
CA LEU A 573 -16.25 14.61 1.91
C LEU A 573 -15.35 13.41 1.62
N ARG A 574 -15.38 12.44 2.52
CA ARG A 574 -14.54 11.23 2.42
C ARG A 574 -15.16 10.22 1.48
N CYS A 575 -16.41 9.85 1.73
CA CYS A 575 -17.21 9.05 0.82
C CYS A 575 -18.69 9.10 1.20
N PHE A 576 -19.54 8.66 0.28
CA PHE A 576 -20.86 8.11 0.52
C PHE A 576 -20.66 6.62 0.82
N PRO A 577 -20.79 6.16 2.09
CA PRO A 577 -20.56 4.77 2.44
C PRO A 577 -21.48 3.83 1.66
N PHE A 578 -21.03 2.62 1.31
CA PHE A 578 -21.91 1.64 0.67
C PHE A 578 -23.02 1.15 1.60
N ASP A 579 -22.73 1.05 2.90
CA ASP A 579 -23.74 0.76 3.92
C ASP A 579 -24.41 2.06 4.36
N GLN A 580 -25.62 2.28 3.83
CA GLN A 580 -26.43 3.49 4.05
C GLN A 580 -27.46 3.23 5.17
N PRO A 581 -27.57 4.12 6.18
CA PRO A 581 -28.58 4.00 7.21
C PRO A 581 -29.98 4.11 6.61
N GLN A 582 -30.92 3.31 7.12
CA GLN A 582 -32.30 3.31 6.66
C GLN A 582 -33.07 4.56 7.11
N GLY A 583 -34.07 4.94 6.33
CA GLY A 583 -34.99 6.03 6.63
C GLY A 583 -34.70 7.31 5.84
N PRO A 584 -35.57 8.33 5.96
CA PRO A 584 -35.38 9.60 5.27
C PRO A 584 -34.25 10.41 5.91
N HIS A 585 -33.35 10.92 5.08
CA HIS A 585 -32.27 11.81 5.52
C HIS A 585 -32.59 13.26 5.19
N LYS A 586 -32.11 14.18 6.02
CA LYS A 586 -32.10 15.62 5.71
C LYS A 586 -30.66 16.08 5.59
N CYS A 587 -30.40 16.91 4.59
CA CYS A 587 -29.10 17.50 4.37
C CYS A 587 -28.75 18.40 5.57
N PHE A 588 -27.65 18.12 6.27
CA PHE A 588 -27.25 18.94 7.43
C PHE A 588 -26.87 20.38 7.02
N MET A 589 -26.54 20.60 5.74
CA MET A 589 -26.15 21.89 5.19
C MET A 589 -27.35 22.72 4.69
N THR A 590 -28.30 22.08 4.00
CA THR A 590 -29.40 22.79 3.31
C THR A 590 -30.79 22.56 3.91
N GLY A 591 -30.95 21.54 4.75
CA GLY A 591 -32.24 21.08 5.27
C GLY A 591 -33.11 20.33 4.26
N ALA A 592 -32.70 20.26 2.99
CA ALA A 592 -33.41 19.55 1.93
C ALA A 592 -33.39 18.02 2.17
N PRO A 593 -34.35 17.26 1.62
CA PRO A 593 -34.27 15.80 1.60
C PRO A 593 -32.96 15.32 0.97
N ALA A 594 -32.29 14.36 1.60
CA ALA A 594 -31.07 13.74 1.10
C ALA A 594 -31.32 12.25 0.82
N ALA A 595 -30.80 11.77 -0.32
CA ALA A 595 -30.91 10.37 -0.71
C ALA A 595 -29.90 9.49 0.04
N GLU A 596 -28.74 10.05 0.39
CA GLU A 596 -27.62 9.34 1.01
C GLU A 596 -27.07 10.14 2.19
N VAL A 597 -26.39 9.44 3.09
CA VAL A 597 -25.48 10.04 4.06
C VAL A 597 -24.06 10.07 3.51
N ALA A 598 -23.36 11.14 3.82
CA ALA A 598 -21.96 11.31 3.52
C ALA A 598 -21.14 11.36 4.81
N LEU A 599 -19.86 11.01 4.68
CA LEU A 599 -18.89 11.04 5.75
C LEU A 599 -17.89 12.16 5.51
N PHE A 600 -17.69 13.05 6.48
CA PHE A 600 -16.77 14.17 6.42
C PHE A 600 -15.68 14.05 7.49
N ALA A 601 -14.44 14.35 7.12
CA ALA A 601 -13.31 14.35 8.05
C ALA A 601 -12.14 15.19 7.53
N LYS A 602 -11.26 15.63 8.44
CA LYS A 602 -9.92 16.10 8.08
C LYS A 602 -9.09 14.92 7.57
N SER A 603 -8.36 15.09 6.49
CA SER A 603 -7.57 14.02 5.87
C SER A 603 -6.07 14.34 5.79
N TYR A 604 -5.29 13.32 5.43
CA TYR A 604 -3.84 13.41 5.17
C TYR A 604 -3.46 13.99 3.81
#